data_AF-H2Y125-F1
#
_entry.id   AF-H2Y125-F1
#
_cell.length_a   1.000
_cell.length_b   1.000
_cell.length_c   1.000
_cell.angle_alpha   90.00
_cell.angle_beta   90.00
_cell.angle_gamma   90.00
#
_symmetry.space_group_name_H-M   'P 1'
#
loop_
_entity.id
_entity.type
_entity.pdbx_description
1 polymer ?
#
loop_
_entity_poly.entity_id
_entity_poly.type
_entity_poly.pdbx_seq_one_letter_code
_entity_poly.pdbx_strand_id
1 'polypeptide(L)'
;MKVIYAGYAKTGTKTMAAVFNEFGYNTYDFFEHGYYHGKEWRKIIYEGSTADDFRRMYKDVDAIVDTPIYIFWEEILEAYPDAKIIFCTRSDESWLKSFKKQMHSLATEPLYVFMQLFSYSGWGHHKFTQACGKSYISTQFYILYT
;
A
#
# COMPACT_ATOMS: atom_id res chain seq x y z
N MET A 1 14.41 -5.66 5.03
CA MET A 1 13.42 -6.10 4.03
C MET A 1 13.98 -7.18 3.13
N LYS A 2 13.20 -8.25 2.94
CA LYS A 2 13.51 -9.44 2.13
C LYS A 2 12.68 -9.49 0.85
N VAL A 3 11.41 -9.07 0.90
CA VAL A 3 10.47 -9.18 -0.23
C VAL A 3 9.60 -7.93 -0.38
N ILE A 4 9.45 -7.46 -1.62
CA ILE A 4 8.53 -6.39 -2.01
C ILE A 4 7.48 -7.00 -2.95
N TYR A 5 6.22 -6.95 -2.56
CA TYR A 5 5.12 -7.31 -3.46
C TYR A 5 4.65 -6.07 -4.22
N ALA A 6 4.97 -6.00 -5.50
CA ALA A 6 4.67 -4.87 -6.38
C ALA A 6 3.35 -5.02 -7.15
N GLY A 7 2.56 -6.07 -6.87
CA GLY A 7 1.26 -6.27 -7.51
C GLY A 7 0.20 -5.29 -6.99
N TYR A 8 -0.71 -4.86 -7.87
CA TYR A 8 -1.83 -3.98 -7.52
C TYR A 8 -2.70 -4.55 -6.38
N ALA A 9 -3.40 -3.66 -5.67
CA ALA A 9 -4.52 -4.08 -4.82
C ALA A 9 -5.46 -5.02 -5.62
N LYS A 10 -5.99 -6.05 -4.96
CA LYS A 10 -6.84 -7.11 -5.57
C LYS A 10 -6.14 -8.11 -6.51
N THR A 11 -4.82 -8.18 -6.54
CA THR A 11 -4.08 -9.26 -7.26
C THR A 11 -3.56 -10.38 -6.36
N GLY A 12 -4.03 -10.47 -5.11
CA GLY A 12 -3.60 -11.52 -4.16
C GLY A 12 -2.82 -11.02 -2.95
N THR A 13 -2.79 -9.71 -2.70
CA THR A 13 -2.06 -9.06 -1.59
C THR A 13 -2.27 -9.75 -0.24
N LYS A 14 -3.54 -9.99 0.15
CA LYS A 14 -3.88 -10.68 1.41
C LYS A 14 -3.38 -12.12 1.49
N THR A 15 -3.44 -12.86 0.39
CA THR A 15 -2.92 -14.23 0.31
C THR A 15 -1.41 -14.24 0.46
N MET A 16 -0.72 -13.33 -0.23
CA MET A 16 0.74 -13.22 -0.12
C MET A 16 1.18 -12.76 1.26
N ALA A 17 0.45 -11.83 1.89
CA ALA A 17 0.72 -11.45 3.27
C ALA A 17 0.62 -12.64 4.23
N ALA A 18 -0.41 -13.49 4.06
CA ALA A 18 -0.54 -14.71 4.85
C ALA A 18 0.64 -15.67 4.64
N VAL A 19 1.05 -15.91 3.38
CA VAL A 19 2.22 -16.75 3.06
C VAL A 19 3.50 -16.23 3.71
N PHE A 20 3.75 -14.91 3.66
CA PHE A 20 4.93 -14.33 4.29
C PHE A 20 4.88 -14.48 5.82
N ASN A 21 3.72 -14.28 6.43
CA ASN A 21 3.54 -14.50 7.86
C ASN A 21 3.75 -15.97 8.26
N GLU A 22 3.33 -16.93 7.43
CA GLU A 22 3.61 -18.36 7.64
C GLU A 22 5.11 -18.69 7.59
N PHE A 23 5.89 -17.96 6.78
CA PHE A 23 7.35 -18.03 6.79
C PHE A 23 8.02 -17.26 7.93
N GLY A 24 7.23 -16.70 8.86
CA GLY A 24 7.73 -15.97 10.02
C GLY A 24 8.23 -14.57 9.68
N TYR A 25 7.82 -13.99 8.55
CA TYR A 25 8.21 -12.62 8.18
C TYR A 25 7.35 -11.60 8.91
N ASN A 26 7.97 -10.53 9.39
CA ASN A 26 7.24 -9.33 9.80
C ASN A 26 6.71 -8.62 8.55
N THR A 27 5.41 -8.77 8.28
CA THR A 27 4.78 -8.32 7.03
C THR A 27 3.85 -7.14 7.24
N TYR A 28 4.02 -6.08 6.44
CA TYR A 28 3.13 -4.92 6.47
C TYR A 28 2.21 -4.91 5.23
N ASP A 29 0.91 -4.81 5.48
CA ASP A 29 -0.15 -4.61 4.49
C ASP A 29 -0.74 -3.19 4.67
N PHE A 30 -1.78 -2.85 3.93
CA PHE A 30 -2.45 -1.55 3.90
C PHE A 30 -2.72 -0.94 5.29
N PHE A 31 -3.20 -1.74 6.24
CA PHE A 31 -3.54 -1.23 7.57
C PHE A 31 -2.29 -0.94 8.40
N GLU A 32 -1.27 -1.80 8.34
CA GLU A 32 0.02 -1.60 9.01
C GLU A 32 0.72 -0.36 8.47
N HIS A 33 0.71 -0.15 7.14
CA HIS A 33 1.26 1.07 6.52
C HIS A 33 0.55 2.33 7.04
N GLY A 34 -0.78 2.32 7.11
CA GLY A 34 -1.56 3.44 7.62
C GLY A 34 -1.38 3.67 9.12
N TYR A 35 -1.30 2.60 9.90
CA TYR A 35 -1.21 2.66 11.36
C TYR A 35 0.18 3.08 11.85
N TYR A 36 1.23 2.43 11.36
CA TYR A 36 2.61 2.68 11.81
C TYR A 36 3.28 3.84 11.05
N HIS A 37 2.93 4.05 9.78
CA HIS A 37 3.64 4.98 8.90
C HIS A 37 2.74 5.95 8.14
N GLY A 38 1.48 6.12 8.56
CA GLY A 38 0.52 6.96 7.84
C GLY A 38 0.91 8.44 7.77
N LYS A 39 1.77 8.94 8.66
CA LYS A 39 2.26 10.34 8.58
C LYS A 39 3.39 10.46 7.57
N GLU A 40 4.33 9.53 7.61
CA GLU A 40 5.50 9.40 6.75
C GLU A 40 5.05 9.18 5.31
N TRP A 41 4.11 8.26 5.08
CA TRP A 41 3.54 8.02 3.76
C TRP A 41 2.85 9.25 3.17
N ARG A 42 2.11 10.01 3.98
CA ARG A 42 1.54 11.29 3.51
C ARG A 42 2.64 12.27 3.11
N LYS A 43 3.68 12.42 3.93
CA LYS A 43 4.82 13.27 3.61
C LYS A 43 5.45 12.85 2.28
N ILE A 44 5.76 11.56 2.12
CA ILE A 44 6.32 10.98 0.89
C ILE A 44 5.46 11.27 -0.33
N ILE A 45 4.15 11.04 -0.23
CA ILE A 45 3.21 11.24 -1.35
C ILE A 45 3.10 12.72 -1.76
N TYR A 46 3.24 13.66 -0.82
CA TYR A 46 3.09 15.09 -1.11
C TYR A 46 4.41 15.81 -1.41
N GLU A 47 5.51 15.38 -0.81
CA GLU A 47 6.80 16.09 -0.80
C GLU A 47 7.92 15.30 -1.49
N GLY A 48 7.70 14.02 -1.81
CA GLY A 48 8.71 13.11 -2.33
C GLY A 48 9.37 12.26 -1.25
N SER A 49 10.07 11.21 -1.69
CA SER A 49 10.77 10.25 -0.83
C SER A 49 12.28 10.35 -0.99
N THR A 50 12.99 9.79 -0.02
CA THR A 50 14.40 9.42 -0.14
C THR A 50 14.55 7.95 0.24
N ALA A 51 15.64 7.31 -0.21
CA ALA A 51 15.95 5.94 0.19
C ALA A 51 16.03 5.78 1.72
N ASP A 52 16.52 6.81 2.44
CA ASP A 52 16.63 6.77 3.90
C ASP A 52 15.27 6.85 4.62
N ASP A 53 14.26 7.48 4.02
CA ASP A 53 12.90 7.46 4.57
C ASP A 53 12.37 6.02 4.63
N PHE A 54 12.55 5.25 3.55
CA PHE A 54 12.15 3.85 3.50
C PHE A 54 13.00 2.97 4.42
N ARG A 55 14.33 3.20 4.50
CA ARG A 55 15.19 2.47 5.45
C ARG A 55 14.75 2.65 6.89
N ARG A 56 14.33 3.87 7.26
CA ARG A 56 13.84 4.18 8.61
C ARG A 56 12.48 3.53 8.87
N MET A 57 11.55 3.62 7.92
CA MET A 57 10.20 3.04 8.06
C MET A 57 10.26 1.52 8.19
N TYR A 58 11.05 0.86 7.34
CA TYR A 58 11.03 -0.59 7.18
C TYR A 58 12.22 -1.32 7.79
N LYS A 59 12.92 -0.69 8.75
CA LYS A 59 14.14 -1.24 9.38
C LYS A 59 13.95 -2.68 9.85
N ASP A 60 12.83 -2.94 10.52
CA ASP A 60 12.52 -4.23 11.14
C ASP A 60 11.39 -4.97 10.39
N VAL A 61 11.12 -4.60 9.14
CA VAL A 61 10.08 -5.19 8.29
C VAL A 61 10.71 -6.10 7.23
N ASP A 62 10.20 -7.32 7.12
CA ASP A 62 10.71 -8.35 6.22
C ASP A 62 9.99 -8.34 4.88
N ALA A 63 8.67 -8.12 4.87
CA ALA A 63 7.87 -8.12 3.65
C ALA A 63 6.83 -6.99 3.65
N ILE A 64 6.56 -6.46 2.46
CA ILE A 64 5.58 -5.39 2.28
C ILE A 64 4.66 -5.70 1.09
N VAL A 65 3.38 -5.39 1.25
CA VAL A 65 2.35 -5.62 0.23
C VAL A 65 1.33 -4.48 0.17
N ASP A 66 0.50 -4.50 -0.87
CA ASP A 66 -0.66 -3.63 -1.07
C ASP A 66 -0.30 -2.13 -1.17
N THR A 67 -1.29 -1.26 -1.08
CA THR A 67 -1.13 0.19 -1.20
C THR A 67 -0.37 0.73 0.02
N PRO A 68 0.66 1.58 -0.16
CA PRO A 68 1.08 2.25 -1.39
C PRO A 68 2.24 1.55 -2.15
N ILE A 69 2.63 0.35 -1.75
CA ILE A 69 3.85 -0.33 -2.19
C ILE A 69 3.95 -0.50 -3.70
N TYR A 70 2.88 -0.91 -4.39
CA TYR A 70 2.93 -1.10 -5.85
C TYR A 70 3.16 0.20 -6.63
N ILE A 71 3.00 1.37 -5.99
CA ILE A 71 3.29 2.69 -6.60
C ILE A 71 4.77 3.04 -6.41
N PHE A 72 5.33 2.73 -5.24
CA PHE A 72 6.66 3.16 -4.80
C PHE A 72 7.69 2.03 -4.76
N TRP A 73 7.45 0.93 -5.47
CA TRP A 73 8.29 -0.27 -5.32
C TRP A 73 9.72 -0.04 -5.82
N GLU A 74 9.92 0.85 -6.80
CA GLU A 74 11.24 1.19 -7.35
C GLU A 74 12.07 1.97 -6.32
N GLU A 75 11.51 3.02 -5.73
CA GLU A 75 12.19 3.83 -4.72
C GLU A 75 12.45 3.04 -3.43
N ILE A 76 11.56 2.09 -3.11
CA ILE A 76 11.79 1.16 -2.01
C ILE A 76 12.91 0.15 -2.35
N LEU A 77 13.01 -0.29 -3.61
CA LEU A 77 14.09 -1.17 -4.05
C LEU A 77 15.44 -0.46 -4.00
N GLU A 78 15.52 0.84 -4.30
CA GLU A 78 16.74 1.63 -4.10
C GLU A 78 17.20 1.64 -2.63
N ALA A 79 16.25 1.64 -1.69
CA ALA A 79 16.52 1.53 -0.26
C ALA A 79 16.87 0.10 0.19
N TYR A 80 16.44 -0.92 -0.55
CA TYR A 80 16.65 -2.33 -0.22
C TYR A 80 17.00 -3.14 -1.48
N PRO A 81 18.21 -2.95 -2.05
CA PRO A 81 18.57 -3.49 -3.37
C PRO A 81 18.60 -5.03 -3.42
N ASP A 82 18.78 -5.69 -2.27
CA ASP A 82 18.78 -7.15 -2.17
C ASP A 82 17.38 -7.77 -2.08
N ALA A 83 16.34 -6.95 -1.90
CA ALA A 83 14.97 -7.43 -1.75
C ALA A 83 14.46 -8.06 -3.05
N LYS A 84 13.75 -9.19 -2.92
CA LYS A 84 13.11 -9.84 -4.08
C LYS A 84 11.79 -9.16 -4.39
N ILE A 85 11.52 -8.97 -5.68
CA ILE A 85 10.25 -8.42 -6.15
C ILE A 85 9.33 -9.57 -6.55
N ILE A 86 8.09 -9.53 -6.07
CA ILE A 86 7.02 -10.41 -6.49
C ILE A 86 5.93 -9.55 -7.15
N PHE A 87 5.56 -9.93 -8.38
CA PHE A 87 4.51 -9.26 -9.13
C PHE A 87 3.51 -10.31 -9.62
N CYS A 88 2.29 -10.29 -9.06
CA CYS A 88 1.21 -11.14 -9.54
C CYS A 88 0.19 -10.30 -10.32
N THR A 89 -0.21 -10.82 -11.46
CA THR A 89 -1.22 -10.22 -12.33
C THR A 89 -2.54 -10.97 -12.24
N ARG A 90 -3.58 -10.30 -12.69
CA ARG A 90 -4.94 -10.81 -12.81
C ARG A 90 -5.54 -10.20 -14.07
N SER A 91 -6.46 -10.88 -14.75
CA SER A 91 -7.12 -10.29 -15.92
C SER A 91 -7.83 -8.99 -15.56
N ASP A 92 -7.72 -7.99 -16.43
CA ASP A 92 -8.22 -6.63 -16.18
C ASP A 92 -9.71 -6.61 -15.82
N GLU A 93 -10.53 -7.40 -16.52
CA GLU A 93 -11.97 -7.48 -16.26
C GLU A 93 -12.25 -7.98 -14.83
N SER A 94 -11.59 -9.07 -14.43
CA SER A 94 -11.83 -9.68 -13.12
C SER A 94 -11.22 -8.85 -11.99
N TRP A 95 -10.08 -8.20 -12.24
CA TRP A 95 -9.45 -7.25 -11.35
C TRP A 95 -10.36 -6.03 -11.14
N LEU A 96 -10.81 -5.38 -12.22
CA LEU A 96 -11.64 -4.18 -12.17
C LEU A 96 -12.96 -4.43 -11.44
N LYS A 97 -13.60 -5.58 -11.69
CA LYS A 97 -14.81 -6.00 -10.96
C LYS A 97 -14.54 -6.13 -9.46
N SER A 98 -13.41 -6.73 -9.09
CA SER A 98 -13.01 -6.91 -7.68
C SER A 98 -12.66 -5.58 -7.01
N PHE A 99 -11.95 -4.71 -7.72
CA PHE A 99 -11.54 -3.38 -7.24
C PHE A 99 -12.75 -2.48 -7.03
N LYS A 100 -13.66 -2.38 -8.01
CA LYS A 100 -14.93 -1.63 -7.88
C LYS A 100 -15.75 -2.10 -6.68
N LYS A 101 -15.86 -3.42 -6.47
CA LYS A 101 -16.55 -3.98 -5.30
C LYS A 101 -15.89 -3.53 -3.99
N GLN A 102 -14.56 -3.55 -3.91
CA GLN A 102 -13.84 -3.09 -2.72
C GLN A 102 -14.05 -1.59 -2.49
N MET A 103 -13.88 -0.76 -3.52
CA MET A 103 -14.08 0.70 -3.40
C MET A 103 -15.50 1.05 -2.97
N HIS A 104 -16.50 0.36 -3.53
CA HIS A 104 -17.89 0.53 -3.11
C HIS A 104 -18.08 0.21 -1.63
N SER A 105 -17.57 -0.94 -1.16
CA SER A 105 -17.64 -1.32 0.26
C SER A 105 -16.94 -0.32 1.17
N LEU A 106 -15.74 0.17 0.82
CA LEU A 106 -15.04 1.19 1.60
C LEU A 106 -15.82 2.53 1.68
N ALA A 107 -16.65 2.82 0.68
CA ALA A 107 -17.47 4.03 0.66
C ALA A 107 -18.81 3.88 1.40
N THR A 108 -19.36 2.65 1.48
CA THR A 108 -20.73 2.41 1.99
C THR A 108 -20.80 1.69 3.33
N GLU A 109 -19.75 1.01 3.77
CA GLU A 109 -19.73 0.29 5.06
C GLU A 109 -19.77 1.27 6.24
N PRO A 110 -20.89 1.35 7.00
CA PRO A 110 -21.08 2.41 7.98
C PRO A 110 -20.02 2.39 9.08
N LEU A 111 -19.65 1.20 9.57
CA LEU A 111 -18.64 1.07 10.62
C LEU A 111 -17.27 1.60 10.19
N TYR A 112 -16.88 1.34 8.94
CA TYR A 112 -15.60 1.81 8.41
C TYR A 112 -15.58 3.33 8.22
N VAL A 113 -16.71 3.90 7.78
CA VAL A 113 -16.88 5.36 7.65
C VAL A 113 -16.89 6.03 9.03
N PHE A 114 -17.67 5.49 9.98
CA PHE A 114 -17.74 6.02 11.35
C PHE A 114 -16.39 5.98 12.04
N MET A 115 -15.67 4.86 11.94
CA MET A 115 -14.33 4.72 12.51
C MET A 115 -13.40 5.83 12.03
N GLN A 116 -13.41 6.14 10.73
CA GLN A 116 -12.57 7.17 10.13
C GLN A 116 -12.86 8.60 10.62
N LEU A 117 -14.11 8.89 10.97
CA LEU A 117 -14.53 10.24 11.35
C LEU A 117 -14.43 10.49 12.85
N PHE A 118 -14.72 9.48 13.67
CA PHE A 118 -14.97 9.66 15.10
C PHE A 118 -13.87 9.12 16.02
N SER A 119 -12.78 8.58 15.46
CA SER A 119 -11.62 8.17 16.25
C SER A 119 -10.36 8.89 15.81
N TYR A 120 -9.45 9.16 16.75
CA TYR A 120 -8.16 9.79 16.43
C TYR A 120 -7.34 8.96 15.43
N SER A 121 -7.23 7.66 15.68
CA SER A 121 -6.55 6.71 14.79
C SER A 121 -7.26 6.60 13.44
N GLY A 122 -8.59 6.56 13.44
CA GLY A 122 -9.39 6.54 12.21
C GLY A 122 -9.25 7.81 11.38
N TRP A 123 -9.15 8.98 11.99
CA TRP A 123 -8.87 10.22 11.26
C TRP A 123 -7.46 10.22 10.65
N GLY A 124 -6.49 9.63 11.35
CA GLY A 124 -5.16 9.34 10.82
C GLY A 124 -5.23 8.44 9.57
N HIS A 125 -5.94 7.32 9.69
CA HIS A 125 -6.20 6.38 8.60
C HIS A 125 -6.89 7.04 7.42
N HIS A 126 -7.91 7.87 7.66
CA HIS A 126 -8.64 8.61 6.64
C HIS A 126 -7.72 9.53 5.82
N LYS A 127 -6.83 10.28 6.49
CA LYS A 127 -5.86 11.13 5.78
C LYS A 127 -4.86 10.31 4.97
N PHE A 128 -4.46 9.14 5.47
CA PHE A 128 -3.58 8.23 4.75
C PHE A 128 -4.28 7.66 3.51
N THR A 129 -5.51 7.18 3.63
CA THR A 129 -6.28 6.64 2.50
C THR A 129 -6.53 7.69 1.42
N GLN A 130 -6.82 8.94 1.80
CA GLN A 130 -6.94 10.05 0.86
C GLN A 130 -5.63 10.33 0.09
N ALA A 131 -4.48 10.29 0.77
CA ALA A 131 -3.19 10.48 0.12
C ALA A 131 -2.89 9.35 -0.89
N CYS A 132 -3.12 8.10 -0.50
CA CYS A 132 -2.99 6.95 -1.41
C CYS A 132 -3.92 7.03 -2.63
N GLY A 133 -5.15 7.52 -2.45
CA GLY A 133 -6.07 7.76 -3.57
C GLY A 133 -5.54 8.81 -4.55
N LYS A 134 -4.91 9.87 -4.04
CA LYS A 134 -4.29 10.91 -4.87
C LYS A 134 -3.10 10.39 -5.68
N SER A 135 -2.21 9.61 -5.06
CA SER A 135 -1.05 9.04 -5.76
C SER A 135 -1.48 8.10 -6.89
N TYR A 136 -2.49 7.26 -6.66
CA TYR A 136 -3.04 6.38 -7.70
C TYR A 136 -3.51 7.15 -8.94
N ILE A 137 -4.25 8.24 -8.73
CA ILE A 137 -4.73 9.08 -9.84
C ILE A 137 -3.53 9.68 -10.59
N SER A 138 -2.56 10.26 -9.87
CA SER A 138 -1.38 10.88 -10.48
C SER A 138 -0.58 9.91 -11.36
N THR A 139 -0.35 8.69 -10.87
CA THR A 139 0.41 7.66 -11.61
C THR A 139 -0.37 7.14 -12.83
N GLN A 140 -1.69 6.95 -12.72
CA GLN A 140 -2.50 6.51 -13.85
C GLN A 140 -2.57 7.57 -14.96
N PHE A 141 -2.62 8.85 -14.59
CA PHE A 141 -2.47 9.94 -15.56
C PHE A 141 -1.11 9.86 -16.26
N TYR A 142 0.00 9.74 -15.53
CA TYR A 142 1.32 9.63 -16.14
C TYR A 142 1.42 8.50 -17.18
N ILE A 143 0.96 7.28 -16.85
CA ILE A 143 1.00 6.12 -17.75
C ILE A 143 0.16 6.31 -19.02
N LEU A 144 -0.94 7.07 -18.97
CA LEU A 144 -1.82 7.30 -20.13
C LEU A 144 -1.29 8.36 -21.10
N TYR A 145 -0.29 9.15 -20.70
CA TYR A 145 0.25 10.27 -21.48
C TYR A 145 1.75 10.13 -21.81
N THR A 146 2.35 8.96 -21.55
CA THR A 146 3.70 8.56 -21.97
C THR A 146 3.64 7.36 -22.91
#